data_AF-K2AVR4-F1
#
_entry.id   AF-K2AVR4-F1
#
_cell.length_a   1.000
_cell.length_b   1.000
_cell.length_c   1.000
_cell.angle_alpha   90.00
_cell.angle_beta   90.00
_cell.angle_gamma   90.00
#
_symmetry.space_group_name_H-M   'P 1'
#
loop_
_entity.id
_entity.type
_entity.pdbx_description
1 polymer ?
#
loop_
_entity_poly.entity_id
_entity_poly.type
_entity_poly.pdbx_seq_one_letter_code
_entity_poly.pdbx_strand_id
1 'polypeptide(L)'
;METGISAKDRAVTIAAAIDPKSGPQHLATPGHVFPLRARDGGVLVRAGHTEAATDVSRLAGLNPSGVICEIMNDDGTMARLPDLVSFAQKHNLKIGTISDLIAYRRRHDNLVRERSVKRVHSLHGGEWLMRIFADETHGDEHVVLTKGDLSGEAPVLVRVHTLSPLEDVLGIGDDHVGDLQGAMRVIAAEGRGVVVLLRDTTMKMVGEDEATPHTLRQYGLGAQILSALGLSEITLVTNSQAPKVVGLDAYGLSICGTRAITE
;
A
#
# COMPACT_ATOMS: atom_id res chain seq x y z
N MET A 1 -34.27 22.97 -13.88
CA MET A 1 -33.96 23.26 -12.46
C MET A 1 -34.69 24.53 -12.09
N GLU A 2 -35.35 24.57 -10.94
CA GLU A 2 -35.99 25.80 -10.46
C GLU A 2 -35.06 26.55 -9.50
N THR A 3 -34.75 25.95 -8.35
CA THR A 3 -33.95 26.59 -7.28
C THR A 3 -32.63 25.87 -7.01
N GLY A 4 -32.50 24.60 -7.39
CA GLY A 4 -31.27 23.82 -7.22
C GLY A 4 -31.15 23.09 -5.88
N ILE A 5 -32.01 23.38 -4.89
CA ILE A 5 -31.90 22.82 -3.53
C ILE A 5 -32.67 21.50 -3.35
N SER A 6 -33.71 21.27 -4.16
CA SER A 6 -34.55 20.08 -4.06
C SER A 6 -33.72 18.80 -4.24
N ALA A 7 -34.20 17.67 -3.69
CA ALA A 7 -33.53 16.38 -3.88
C ALA A 7 -33.38 16.03 -5.37
N LYS A 8 -34.43 16.33 -6.16
CA LYS A 8 -34.42 16.15 -7.61
C LYS A 8 -33.37 17.02 -8.29
N ASP A 9 -33.33 18.32 -7.99
CA ASP A 9 -32.35 19.22 -8.62
C ASP A 9 -30.91 18.83 -8.26
N ARG A 10 -30.64 18.50 -6.99
CA ARG A 10 -29.32 18.04 -6.55
C ARG A 10 -28.89 16.76 -7.27
N ALA A 11 -29.80 15.80 -7.44
CA ALA A 11 -29.53 14.57 -8.18
C ALA A 11 -29.19 14.85 -9.66
N VAL A 12 -29.90 15.78 -10.30
CA VAL A 12 -29.60 16.19 -11.68
C VAL A 12 -28.23 16.87 -11.77
N THR A 13 -27.88 17.75 -10.84
CA THR A 13 -26.56 18.39 -10.78
C THR A 13 -25.45 17.36 -10.62
N ILE A 14 -25.61 16.38 -9.74
CA ILE A 14 -24.64 15.29 -9.53
C ILE A 14 -24.50 14.45 -10.81
N ALA A 15 -25.62 14.06 -11.43
CA ALA A 15 -25.61 13.27 -12.66
C ALA A 15 -24.88 14.00 -13.81
N ALA A 16 -25.12 15.30 -13.96
CA ALA A 16 -24.40 16.13 -14.94
C ALA A 16 -22.91 16.24 -14.60
N ALA A 17 -22.53 16.36 -13.32
CA ALA A 17 -21.14 16.50 -12.91
C ALA A 17 -20.29 15.23 -13.14
N ILE A 18 -20.90 14.04 -13.08
CA ILE A 18 -20.18 12.76 -13.26
C ILE A 18 -20.29 12.20 -14.68
N ASP A 19 -21.06 12.83 -15.56
CA ASP A 19 -21.22 12.40 -16.96
C ASP A 19 -19.98 12.79 -17.78
N PRO A 20 -19.24 11.82 -18.37
CA PRO A 20 -18.06 12.11 -19.18
C PRO A 20 -18.36 12.95 -20.44
N LYS A 21 -19.63 13.06 -20.86
CA LYS A 21 -20.06 13.92 -21.97
C LYS A 21 -20.37 15.35 -21.55
N SER A 22 -20.52 15.59 -20.24
CA SER A 22 -20.79 16.92 -19.71
C SER A 22 -19.50 17.72 -19.57
N GLY A 23 -19.56 18.98 -20.01
CA GLY A 23 -18.50 19.97 -19.88
C GLY A 23 -18.89 21.14 -18.96
N PRO A 24 -17.98 22.09 -18.72
CA PRO A 24 -18.18 23.21 -17.79
C PRO A 24 -19.46 24.02 -18.03
N GLN A 25 -19.90 24.13 -19.29
CA GLN A 25 -21.14 24.84 -19.67
C GLN A 25 -22.44 24.21 -19.15
N HIS A 26 -22.38 22.96 -18.66
CA HIS A 26 -23.54 22.24 -18.12
C HIS A 26 -23.70 22.44 -16.61
N LEU A 27 -22.76 23.12 -15.96
CA LEU A 27 -22.78 23.40 -14.53
C LEU A 27 -22.71 24.89 -14.27
N ALA A 28 -23.43 25.35 -13.25
CA ALA A 28 -23.43 26.74 -12.81
C ALA A 28 -22.79 26.86 -11.42
N THR A 29 -22.14 27.99 -11.17
CA THR A 29 -21.54 28.36 -9.88
C THR A 29 -22.06 29.74 -9.49
N PRO A 30 -22.54 29.97 -8.24
CA PRO A 30 -22.63 29.02 -7.13
C PRO A 30 -23.79 28.02 -7.26
N GLY A 31 -23.83 27.00 -6.37
CA GLY A 31 -24.87 25.98 -6.35
C GLY A 31 -25.03 25.30 -4.98
N HIS A 32 -25.86 24.25 -4.93
CA HIS A 32 -26.23 23.53 -3.69
C HIS A 32 -25.60 22.13 -3.58
N VAL A 33 -24.63 21.82 -4.44
CA VAL A 33 -23.81 20.61 -4.39
C VAL A 33 -22.37 21.06 -4.24
N PHE A 34 -21.65 20.49 -3.28
CA PHE A 34 -20.29 20.90 -2.92
C PHE A 34 -19.30 19.83 -3.40
N PRO A 35 -18.68 20.00 -4.59
CA PRO A 35 -17.73 19.02 -5.10
C PRO A 35 -16.47 18.99 -4.24
N LEU A 36 -16.00 17.78 -3.94
CA LEU A 36 -14.71 17.52 -3.28
C LEU A 36 -13.81 16.78 -4.26
N ARG A 37 -12.51 17.11 -4.26
CA ARG A 37 -11.53 16.42 -5.08
C ARG A 37 -10.75 15.41 -4.24
N ALA A 38 -10.91 14.13 -4.54
CA ALA A 38 -10.07 13.08 -3.95
C ALA A 38 -8.63 13.19 -4.44
N ARG A 39 -7.67 12.75 -3.61
CA ARG A 39 -6.28 12.59 -4.03
C ARG A 39 -6.15 11.40 -4.99
N ASP A 40 -5.27 11.55 -5.98
CA ASP A 40 -4.82 10.44 -6.80
C ASP A 40 -4.21 9.36 -5.89
N GLY A 41 -4.58 8.10 -6.08
CA GLY A 41 -4.25 7.00 -5.18
C GLY A 41 -5.28 6.70 -4.08
N GLY A 42 -6.26 7.58 -3.85
CA GLY A 42 -7.40 7.33 -2.94
C GLY A 42 -6.98 7.13 -1.48
N VAL A 43 -7.65 6.20 -0.77
CA VAL A 43 -7.44 5.99 0.67
C VAL A 43 -6.03 5.53 1.04
N LEU A 44 -5.27 5.03 0.05
CA LEU A 44 -3.87 4.62 0.22
C LEU A 44 -2.94 5.82 0.40
N VAL A 45 -3.32 6.99 -0.13
CA VAL A 45 -2.57 8.25 -0.03
C VAL A 45 -3.14 9.14 1.07
N ARG A 46 -4.47 9.23 1.18
CA ARG A 46 -5.16 10.02 2.23
C ARG A 46 -6.36 9.25 2.78
N ALA A 47 -6.31 8.93 4.07
CA ALA A 47 -7.41 8.26 4.78
C ALA A 47 -8.58 9.22 5.08
N GLY A 48 -9.35 9.59 4.06
CA GLY A 48 -10.51 10.48 4.18
C GLY A 48 -11.79 9.90 3.59
N HIS A 49 -12.95 10.41 4.02
CA HIS A 49 -14.25 10.02 3.47
C HIS A 49 -14.38 10.38 1.98
N THR A 50 -13.73 11.46 1.53
CA THR A 50 -13.66 11.86 0.13
C THR A 50 -13.04 10.76 -0.72
N GLU A 51 -11.85 10.28 -0.34
CA GLU A 51 -11.16 9.20 -1.05
C GLU A 51 -11.91 7.86 -0.95
N ALA A 52 -12.49 7.56 0.21
CA ALA A 52 -13.25 6.33 0.41
C ALA A 52 -14.46 6.26 -0.53
N ALA A 53 -15.16 7.38 -0.75
CA ALA A 53 -16.32 7.43 -1.64
C ALA A 53 -15.96 7.13 -3.10
N THR A 54 -14.84 7.66 -3.59
CA THR A 54 -14.36 7.40 -4.95
C THR A 54 -13.84 5.97 -5.09
N ASP A 55 -13.15 5.46 -4.08
CA ASP A 55 -12.58 4.11 -4.08
C ASP A 55 -13.63 3.00 -4.03
N VAL A 56 -14.66 3.14 -3.21
CA VAL A 56 -15.75 2.15 -3.17
C VAL A 56 -16.45 2.06 -4.53
N SER A 57 -16.69 3.20 -5.17
CA SER A 57 -17.31 3.26 -6.51
C SER A 57 -16.41 2.62 -7.58
N ARG A 58 -15.10 2.88 -7.52
CA ARG A 58 -14.10 2.22 -8.37
C ARG A 58 -14.09 0.69 -8.17
N LEU A 59 -14.06 0.23 -6.93
CA LEU A 59 -14.05 -1.20 -6.60
C LEU A 59 -15.34 -1.92 -7.04
N ALA A 60 -16.45 -1.19 -7.15
CA ALA A 60 -17.70 -1.68 -7.74
C ALA A 60 -17.71 -1.69 -9.28
N GLY A 61 -16.62 -1.29 -9.94
CA GLY A 61 -16.53 -1.21 -11.40
C GLY A 61 -17.28 -0.02 -12.01
N LEU A 62 -17.61 1.00 -11.21
CA LEU A 62 -18.32 2.20 -11.63
C LEU A 62 -17.36 3.38 -11.87
N ASN A 63 -17.89 4.50 -12.36
CA ASN A 63 -17.18 5.77 -12.37
C ASN A 63 -16.70 6.10 -10.94
N PRO A 64 -15.42 6.48 -10.71
CA PRO A 64 -14.86 6.79 -9.40
C PRO A 64 -15.38 8.12 -8.83
N SER A 65 -16.70 8.25 -8.68
CA SER A 65 -17.42 9.39 -8.15
C SER A 65 -18.41 8.92 -7.10
N GLY A 66 -18.55 9.66 -5.99
CA GLY A 66 -19.46 9.30 -4.91
C GLY A 66 -20.14 10.51 -4.30
N VAL A 67 -21.29 10.27 -3.64
CA VAL A 67 -22.04 11.28 -2.88
C VAL A 67 -21.97 10.88 -1.42
N ILE A 68 -21.52 11.81 -0.57
CA ILE A 68 -21.41 11.59 0.87
C ILE A 68 -22.15 12.68 1.63
N CYS A 69 -22.70 12.30 2.78
CA CYS A 69 -23.31 13.18 3.75
C CYS A 69 -23.10 12.55 5.13
N GLU A 70 -22.79 13.37 6.13
CA GLU A 70 -22.58 12.88 7.49
C GLU A 70 -23.91 12.60 8.16
N ILE A 71 -23.96 11.54 8.97
CA ILE A 71 -25.16 11.16 9.72
C ILE A 71 -25.11 11.88 11.08
N MET A 72 -26.17 12.61 11.38
CA MET A 72 -26.37 13.28 12.66
C MET A 72 -27.46 12.56 13.46
N ASN A 73 -27.33 12.61 14.79
CA ASN A 73 -28.38 12.21 15.71
C ASN A 73 -29.53 13.22 15.68
N ASP A 74 -30.71 12.81 16.15
CA ASP A 74 -31.90 13.67 16.18
C ASP A 74 -31.73 14.90 17.10
N ASP A 75 -30.80 14.84 18.06
CA ASP A 75 -30.42 15.94 18.95
C ASP A 75 -29.44 16.95 18.31
N GLY A 76 -29.07 16.74 17.05
CA GLY A 76 -28.13 17.57 16.30
C GLY A 76 -26.65 17.26 16.55
N THR A 77 -26.33 16.28 17.41
CA THR A 77 -24.95 15.81 17.58
C THR A 77 -24.50 14.90 16.45
N MET A 78 -23.19 14.74 16.25
CA MET A 78 -22.65 13.81 15.26
C MET A 78 -22.79 12.36 15.74
N ALA A 79 -23.38 11.51 14.91
CA ALA A 79 -23.52 10.08 15.22
C ALA A 79 -22.16 9.40 15.38
N ARG A 80 -22.00 8.59 16.43
CA ARG A 80 -20.80 7.78 16.68
C ARG A 80 -21.03 6.32 16.29
N LEU A 81 -19.98 5.49 16.36
CA LEU A 81 -20.05 4.10 15.90
C LEU A 81 -21.24 3.31 16.46
N PRO A 82 -21.60 3.39 17.76
CA PRO A 82 -22.78 2.69 18.27
C PRO A 82 -24.10 3.15 17.63
N ASP A 83 -24.23 4.47 17.40
CA ASP A 83 -25.39 5.07 16.73
C ASP A 83 -25.46 4.62 15.27
N LEU A 84 -24.32 4.62 14.58
CA LEU A 84 -24.19 4.21 13.18
C LEU A 84 -24.50 2.73 12.98
N VAL A 85 -24.11 1.85 13.92
CA VAL A 85 -24.47 0.42 13.87
C VAL A 85 -25.97 0.25 13.98
N SER A 86 -26.61 0.97 14.91
CA SER A 86 -28.07 0.93 15.09
C SER A 86 -28.81 1.48 13.86
N PHE A 87 -28.33 2.61 13.31
CA PHE A 87 -28.87 3.21 12.10
C PHE A 87 -28.74 2.28 10.89
N ALA A 88 -27.57 1.66 10.73
CA ALA A 88 -27.30 0.71 9.65
C ALA A 88 -28.23 -0.50 9.71
N GLN A 89 -28.45 -1.07 10.90
CA GLN A 89 -29.41 -2.17 11.09
C GLN A 89 -30.84 -1.76 10.75
N LYS A 90 -31.29 -0.60 11.27
CA LYS A 90 -32.63 -0.06 11.02
C LYS A 90 -32.93 0.14 9.53
N HIS A 91 -31.95 0.62 8.77
CA HIS A 91 -32.10 0.94 7.35
C HIS A 91 -31.54 -0.14 6.40
N ASN A 92 -31.13 -1.30 6.93
CA ASN A 92 -30.52 -2.39 6.18
C ASN A 92 -29.32 -1.95 5.32
N LEU A 93 -28.44 -1.14 5.91
CA LEU A 93 -27.20 -0.66 5.30
C LEU A 93 -26.01 -1.45 5.85
N LYS A 94 -24.95 -1.57 5.03
CA LYS A 94 -23.67 -2.11 5.48
C LYS A 94 -22.84 -1.01 6.14
N ILE A 95 -22.00 -1.38 7.10
CA ILE A 95 -21.02 -0.50 7.72
C ILE A 95 -19.61 -1.03 7.42
N GLY A 96 -18.66 -0.12 7.25
CA GLY A 96 -17.25 -0.44 7.04
C GLY A 96 -16.37 0.71 7.49
N THR A 97 -15.10 0.42 7.77
CA THR A 97 -14.12 1.44 8.19
C THR A 97 -13.17 1.79 7.05
N ILE A 98 -12.64 3.02 7.05
CA ILE A 98 -11.58 3.41 6.11
C ILE A 98 -10.34 2.52 6.30
N SER A 99 -10.05 2.10 7.54
CA SER A 99 -8.95 1.17 7.83
C SER A 99 -9.13 -0.18 7.13
N ASP A 100 -10.33 -0.75 7.18
CA ASP A 100 -10.64 -2.00 6.48
C ASP A 100 -10.58 -1.84 4.96
N LEU A 101 -11.01 -0.69 4.43
CA LEU A 101 -10.90 -0.39 3.00
C LEU A 101 -9.44 -0.25 2.57
N ILE A 102 -8.59 0.40 3.37
CA ILE A 102 -7.15 0.48 3.13
C ILE A 102 -6.55 -0.93 3.14
N ALA A 103 -6.88 -1.75 4.14
CA ALA A 103 -6.41 -3.12 4.22
C ALA A 103 -6.87 -3.96 3.01
N TYR A 104 -8.14 -3.83 2.60
CA TYR A 104 -8.69 -4.49 1.42
C TYR A 104 -7.95 -4.06 0.15
N ARG A 105 -7.80 -2.75 -0.09
CA ARG A 105 -7.09 -2.23 -1.26
C ARG A 105 -5.63 -2.65 -1.28
N ARG A 106 -4.93 -2.62 -0.13
CA ARG A 106 -3.54 -3.13 -0.05
C ARG A 106 -3.42 -4.61 -0.38
N ARG A 107 -4.46 -5.42 -0.13
CA ARG A 107 -4.46 -6.85 -0.45
C ARG A 107 -4.82 -7.14 -1.91
N HIS A 108 -5.69 -6.32 -2.51
CA HIS A 108 -6.32 -6.64 -3.80
C HIS A 108 -5.91 -5.74 -4.96
N ASP A 109 -5.41 -4.53 -4.69
CA ASP A 109 -4.84 -3.69 -5.73
C ASP A 109 -3.39 -4.13 -5.99
N ASN A 110 -3.00 -4.24 -7.27
CA ASN A 110 -1.61 -4.41 -7.64
C ASN A 110 -0.93 -3.03 -7.66
N LEU A 111 -0.30 -2.65 -6.54
CA LEU A 111 0.25 -1.30 -6.36
C LEU A 111 1.70 -1.18 -6.82
N VAL A 112 2.33 -2.27 -7.27
CA VAL A 112 3.73 -2.26 -7.68
C VAL A 112 3.88 -2.67 -9.14
N ARG A 113 4.76 -1.97 -9.86
CA ARG A 113 5.12 -2.33 -11.24
C ARG A 113 6.62 -2.39 -11.42
N GLU A 114 7.09 -3.43 -12.09
CA GLU A 114 8.47 -3.51 -12.57
C GLU A 114 8.68 -2.44 -13.66
N ARG A 115 9.65 -1.56 -13.45
CA ARG A 115 10.02 -0.46 -14.37
C ARG A 115 11.21 -0.80 -15.24
N SER A 116 12.18 -1.52 -14.68
CA SER A 116 13.39 -1.89 -15.39
C SER A 116 14.04 -3.11 -14.78
N VAL A 117 14.85 -3.78 -15.60
CA VAL A 117 15.66 -4.93 -15.20
C VAL A 117 17.04 -4.82 -15.83
N LYS A 118 18.09 -5.10 -15.06
CA LYS A 118 19.46 -5.19 -15.58
C LYS A 118 20.32 -6.12 -14.72
N ARG A 119 21.34 -6.72 -15.34
CA ARG A 119 22.37 -7.46 -14.61
C ARG A 119 23.36 -6.49 -13.99
N VAL A 120 23.76 -6.77 -12.75
CA VAL A 120 24.72 -5.96 -12.00
C VAL A 120 25.70 -6.86 -11.25
N HIS A 121 26.91 -6.36 -11.05
CA HIS A 121 27.90 -6.99 -10.19
C HIS A 121 27.92 -6.27 -8.84
N SER A 122 27.85 -7.03 -7.75
CA SER A 122 28.00 -6.54 -6.38
C SER A 122 29.20 -7.20 -5.72
N LEU A 123 29.94 -6.42 -4.91
CA LEU A 123 30.96 -6.96 -4.00
C LEU A 123 30.37 -7.98 -3.02
N HIS A 124 29.08 -7.83 -2.71
CA HIS A 124 28.33 -8.77 -1.88
C HIS A 124 27.57 -9.75 -2.78
N GLY A 125 28.17 -10.91 -3.00
CA GLY A 125 27.51 -12.01 -3.70
C GLY A 125 27.62 -12.02 -5.23
N GLY A 126 28.46 -11.19 -5.85
CA GLY A 126 28.79 -11.27 -7.28
C GLY A 126 27.65 -10.83 -8.20
N GLU A 127 27.31 -11.62 -9.23
CA GLU A 127 26.28 -11.28 -10.22
C GLU A 127 24.86 -11.34 -9.65
N TRP A 128 24.06 -10.30 -9.89
CA TRP A 128 22.65 -10.23 -9.54
C TRP A 128 21.82 -9.75 -10.72
N LEU A 129 20.56 -10.15 -10.76
CA LEU A 129 19.56 -9.52 -11.60
C LEU A 129 18.83 -8.47 -10.78
N MET A 130 19.10 -7.19 -11.06
CA MET A 130 18.50 -6.05 -10.39
C MET A 130 17.24 -5.60 -11.12
N ARG A 131 16.15 -5.43 -10.39
CA ARG A 131 14.88 -4.87 -10.85
C ARG A 131 14.56 -3.61 -10.07
N ILE A 132 13.87 -2.69 -10.73
CA ILE A 132 13.27 -1.52 -10.09
C ILE A 132 11.76 -1.71 -10.06
N PHE A 133 11.17 -1.71 -8.87
CA PHE A 133 9.72 -1.71 -8.67
C PHE A 133 9.26 -0.34 -8.25
N ALA A 134 8.27 0.23 -8.94
CA ALA A 134 7.65 1.49 -8.57
C ALA A 134 6.33 1.25 -7.85
N ASP A 135 6.12 1.93 -6.72
CA ASP A 135 4.82 2.08 -6.07
C ASP A 135 3.96 3.06 -6.88
N GLU A 136 2.83 2.59 -7.44
CA GLU A 136 1.91 3.42 -8.22
C GLU A 136 1.18 4.47 -7.38
N THR A 137 1.18 4.34 -6.05
CA THR A 137 0.48 5.28 -5.15
C THR A 137 1.30 6.52 -4.81
N HIS A 138 2.61 6.36 -4.58
CA HIS A 138 3.50 7.46 -4.18
C HIS A 138 4.57 7.78 -5.23
N GLY A 139 4.79 6.88 -6.20
CA GLY A 139 5.86 7.00 -7.20
C GLY A 139 7.23 6.56 -6.69
N ASP A 140 7.31 6.03 -5.47
CA ASP A 140 8.55 5.56 -4.87
C ASP A 140 9.13 4.37 -5.64
N GLU A 141 10.45 4.35 -5.81
CA GLU A 141 11.14 3.26 -6.48
C GLU A 141 11.99 2.44 -5.50
N HIS A 142 11.78 1.12 -5.54
CA HIS A 142 12.44 0.13 -4.71
C HIS A 142 13.35 -0.76 -5.55
N VAL A 143 14.44 -1.20 -4.95
CA VAL A 143 15.43 -2.04 -5.63
C VAL A 143 15.22 -3.48 -5.21
N VAL A 144 15.20 -4.39 -6.17
CA VAL A 144 15.08 -5.82 -5.92
C VAL A 144 16.22 -6.55 -6.60
N LEU A 145 16.98 -7.31 -5.84
CA LEU A 145 18.06 -8.16 -6.35
C LEU A 145 17.61 -9.61 -6.28
N THR A 146 17.69 -10.32 -7.41
CA THR A 146 17.39 -11.76 -7.45
C THR A 146 18.61 -12.56 -7.87
N LYS A 147 18.77 -13.72 -7.23
CA LYS A 147 19.80 -14.73 -7.52
C LYS A 147 19.13 -16.00 -8.04
N GLY A 148 19.71 -16.59 -9.09
CA GLY A 148 19.27 -17.88 -9.62
C GLY A 148 17.88 -17.85 -10.25
N ASP A 149 17.34 -19.04 -10.46
CA ASP A 149 15.94 -19.24 -10.87
C ASP A 149 15.04 -19.32 -9.64
N LEU A 150 14.03 -18.47 -9.59
CA LEU A 150 13.06 -18.42 -8.50
C LEU A 150 11.90 -19.40 -8.69
N SER A 151 11.80 -20.04 -9.86
CA SER A 151 10.75 -21.02 -10.14
C SER A 151 10.85 -22.28 -9.25
N GLY A 152 9.76 -23.06 -9.19
CA GLY A 152 9.68 -24.31 -8.44
C GLY A 152 9.01 -24.18 -7.06
N GLU A 153 8.83 -25.33 -6.40
CA GLU A 153 8.05 -25.43 -5.15
C GLU A 153 8.88 -25.20 -3.88
N ALA A 154 10.21 -25.30 -3.95
CA ALA A 154 11.05 -25.13 -2.78
C ALA A 154 11.02 -23.67 -2.26
N PRO A 155 10.97 -23.44 -0.93
CA PRO A 155 10.99 -22.10 -0.36
C PRO A 155 12.19 -21.28 -0.84
N VAL A 156 11.96 -20.00 -1.13
CA VAL A 156 12.99 -19.07 -1.61
C VAL A 156 13.58 -18.28 -0.43
N LEU A 157 14.91 -18.11 -0.37
CA LEU A 157 15.52 -17.22 0.61
C LEU A 157 15.17 -15.78 0.31
N VAL A 158 14.65 -15.06 1.29
CA VAL A 158 14.20 -13.67 1.12
C VAL A 158 14.72 -12.78 2.24
N ARG A 159 15.30 -11.64 1.88
CA ARG A 159 15.49 -10.50 2.78
C ARG A 159 14.63 -9.35 2.30
N VAL A 160 13.70 -8.90 3.13
CA VAL A 160 13.07 -7.58 2.97
C VAL A 160 13.79 -6.63 3.92
N HIS A 161 14.43 -5.61 3.37
CA HIS A 161 15.31 -4.70 4.09
C HIS A 161 14.84 -3.26 3.88
N THR A 162 14.63 -2.52 4.97
CA THR A 162 14.37 -1.08 4.91
C THR A 162 15.71 -0.33 4.91
N LEU A 163 16.01 0.40 3.84
CA LEU A 163 17.28 1.08 3.66
C LEU A 163 17.51 2.12 4.78
N SER A 164 18.63 1.99 5.47
CA SER A 164 19.12 2.92 6.47
C SER A 164 20.44 3.53 6.01
N PRO A 165 20.50 4.81 5.63
CA PRO A 165 21.77 5.45 5.27
C PRO A 165 22.82 5.40 6.40
N LEU A 166 22.39 5.44 7.66
CA LEU A 166 23.30 5.35 8.80
C LEU A 166 23.93 3.96 8.88
N GLU A 167 23.13 2.89 8.84
CA GLU A 167 23.63 1.53 9.05
C GLU A 167 24.24 0.93 7.76
N ASP A 168 23.58 1.09 6.61
CA ASP A 168 23.95 0.42 5.37
C ASP A 168 25.05 1.15 4.58
N VAL A 169 25.14 2.47 4.72
CA VAL A 169 26.12 3.30 3.98
C VAL A 169 27.24 3.77 4.89
N LEU A 170 26.94 4.29 6.09
CA LEU A 170 27.96 4.83 7.00
C LEU A 170 28.44 3.83 8.05
N GLY A 171 27.72 2.72 8.26
CA GLY A 171 28.05 1.74 9.30
C GLY A 171 27.88 2.28 10.72
N ILE A 172 26.95 3.20 10.94
CA ILE A 172 26.64 3.84 12.23
C ILE A 172 25.37 3.21 12.80
N GLY A 173 25.52 2.49 13.92
CA GLY A 173 24.46 1.77 14.63
C GLY A 173 25.04 0.57 15.37
N ASP A 174 24.25 -0.07 16.23
CA ASP A 174 24.72 -1.19 17.04
C ASP A 174 24.19 -2.55 16.54
N ASP A 175 22.89 -2.67 16.22
CA ASP A 175 22.25 -3.98 16.06
C ASP A 175 22.08 -4.48 14.62
N HIS A 176 22.07 -3.59 13.62
CA HIS A 176 21.74 -3.94 12.22
C HIS A 176 22.82 -3.54 11.20
N VAL A 177 23.97 -3.04 11.65
CA VAL A 177 25.08 -2.68 10.76
C VAL A 177 25.57 -3.93 10.02
N GLY A 178 25.58 -3.87 8.69
CA GLY A 178 26.04 -4.97 7.84
C GLY A 178 24.99 -6.04 7.53
N ASP A 179 23.78 -5.95 8.09
CA ASP A 179 22.71 -6.93 7.86
C ASP A 179 22.37 -7.08 6.37
N LEU A 180 22.30 -5.98 5.63
CA LEU A 180 22.03 -6.00 4.19
C LEU A 180 23.11 -6.78 3.44
N GLN A 181 24.37 -6.43 3.68
CA GLN A 181 25.53 -7.04 3.03
C GLN A 181 25.65 -8.52 3.39
N GLY A 182 25.45 -8.87 4.67
CA GLY A 182 25.45 -10.25 5.14
C GLY A 182 24.33 -11.07 4.52
N ALA A 183 23.10 -10.54 4.48
CA ALA A 183 21.97 -11.23 3.84
C ALA A 183 22.22 -11.46 2.34
N MET A 184 22.81 -10.49 1.64
CA MET A 184 23.23 -10.65 0.25
C MET A 184 24.25 -11.79 0.10
N ARG A 185 25.23 -11.91 1.00
CA ARG A 185 26.20 -13.02 0.98
C ARG A 185 25.53 -14.38 1.22
N VAL A 186 24.66 -14.49 2.24
CA VAL A 186 23.91 -15.72 2.54
C VAL A 186 23.08 -16.18 1.35
N ILE A 187 22.34 -15.27 0.72
CA ILE A 187 21.51 -15.59 -0.45
C ILE A 187 22.37 -15.95 -1.66
N ALA A 188 23.49 -15.26 -1.87
CA ALA A 188 24.40 -15.57 -2.97
C ALA A 188 25.06 -16.93 -2.82
N ALA A 189 25.40 -17.34 -1.59
CA ALA A 189 25.97 -18.66 -1.29
C ALA A 189 24.98 -19.80 -1.56
N GLU A 190 23.68 -19.59 -1.27
CA GLU A 190 22.61 -20.52 -1.66
C GLU A 190 22.43 -20.56 -3.18
N GLY A 191 22.71 -19.46 -3.88
CA GLY A 191 22.56 -19.33 -5.32
C GLY A 191 21.11 -19.07 -5.78
N ARG A 192 20.14 -19.05 -4.86
CA ARG A 192 18.71 -18.82 -5.13
C ARG A 192 18.10 -17.95 -4.04
N GLY A 193 17.57 -16.78 -4.41
CA GLY A 193 16.89 -15.92 -3.46
C GLY A 193 16.68 -14.48 -3.91
N VAL A 194 16.08 -13.68 -3.03
CA VAL A 194 15.65 -12.31 -3.29
C VAL A 194 16.05 -11.39 -2.14
N VAL A 195 16.61 -10.22 -2.48
CA VAL A 195 16.76 -9.08 -1.57
C VAL A 195 15.86 -7.96 -2.07
N VAL A 196 14.87 -7.57 -1.28
CA VAL A 196 14.02 -6.40 -1.52
C VAL A 196 14.54 -5.27 -0.65
N LEU A 197 15.05 -4.21 -1.27
CA LEU A 197 15.48 -2.99 -0.61
C LEU A 197 14.39 -1.93 -0.73
N LEU A 198 13.63 -1.78 0.35
CA LEU A 198 12.60 -0.77 0.51
C LEU A 198 13.27 0.57 0.79
N ARG A 199 12.89 1.58 0.03
CA ARG A 199 13.46 2.92 0.08
C ARG A 199 12.40 3.88 0.57
N ASP A 200 12.80 4.79 1.46
CA ASP A 200 12.04 5.99 1.74
C ASP A 200 12.61 7.13 0.87
N THR A 201 11.82 7.66 -0.06
CA THR A 201 12.27 8.73 -0.95
C THR A 201 12.01 10.13 -0.40
N THR A 202 11.39 10.24 0.78
CA THR A 202 11.16 11.55 1.42
C THR A 202 12.45 12.24 1.83
N MET A 203 13.58 11.50 1.85
CA MET A 203 14.94 11.97 2.21
C MET A 203 15.01 12.64 3.59
N LYS A 204 14.05 12.34 4.48
CA LYS A 204 14.07 12.81 5.85
C LYS A 204 14.81 11.82 6.73
N MET A 205 15.56 12.35 7.69
CA MET A 205 16.04 11.55 8.81
C MET A 205 14.84 11.32 9.75
N VAL A 206 14.36 10.08 9.82
CA VAL A 206 13.25 9.70 10.71
C VAL A 206 13.82 9.50 12.11
N GLY A 207 13.24 10.16 13.11
CA GLY A 207 13.58 9.91 14.52
C GLY A 207 12.95 8.60 15.01
N GLU A 208 13.57 7.95 16.00
CA GLU A 208 13.18 6.61 16.51
C GLU A 208 11.66 6.49 16.85
N ASP A 209 11.01 7.58 17.23
CA ASP A 209 9.60 7.61 17.66
C ASP A 209 8.55 7.62 16.52
N GLU A 210 8.93 7.85 15.25
CA GLU A 210 7.98 7.91 14.11
C GLU A 210 7.87 6.57 13.33
N ALA A 211 8.55 5.51 13.78
CA ALA A 211 8.82 4.31 12.99
C ALA A 211 7.61 3.37 12.74
N THR A 212 6.56 3.41 13.58
CA THR A 212 5.51 2.37 13.61
C THR A 212 4.53 2.35 12.41
N PRO A 213 4.02 3.48 11.90
CA PRO A 213 3.16 3.49 10.71
C PRO A 213 3.94 3.19 9.41
N HIS A 214 5.23 3.56 9.39
CA HIS A 214 6.12 3.37 8.25
C HIS A 214 6.49 1.89 8.06
N THR A 215 6.82 1.18 9.15
CA THR A 215 7.16 -0.25 9.10
C THR A 215 6.01 -1.12 8.57
N LEU A 216 4.79 -0.93 9.06
CA LEU A 216 3.62 -1.68 8.56
C LEU A 216 3.34 -1.45 7.07
N ARG A 217 3.61 -0.24 6.57
CA ARG A 217 3.51 0.08 5.13
C ARG A 217 4.57 -0.67 4.33
N GLN A 218 5.80 -0.66 4.82
CA GLN A 218 6.95 -1.33 4.21
C GLN A 218 6.74 -2.85 4.09
N TYR A 219 6.18 -3.51 5.11
CA TYR A 219 5.87 -4.94 5.04
C TYR A 219 4.84 -5.29 3.96
N GLY A 220 3.76 -4.50 3.83
CA GLY A 220 2.75 -4.73 2.78
C GLY A 220 3.32 -4.58 1.38
N LEU A 221 4.17 -3.56 1.16
CA LEU A 221 4.83 -3.32 -0.11
C LEU A 221 5.84 -4.42 -0.45
N GLY A 222 6.64 -4.86 0.52
CA GLY A 222 7.54 -5.99 0.36
C GLY A 222 6.79 -7.26 -0.03
N ALA A 223 5.67 -7.55 0.63
CA ALA A 223 4.83 -8.70 0.29
C ALA A 223 4.27 -8.62 -1.14
N GLN A 224 3.80 -7.44 -1.58
CA GLN A 224 3.35 -7.26 -2.96
C GLN A 224 4.46 -7.48 -3.99
N ILE A 225 5.67 -6.99 -3.73
CA ILE A 225 6.83 -7.20 -4.61
C ILE A 225 7.15 -8.69 -4.70
N LEU A 226 7.19 -9.41 -3.58
CA LEU A 226 7.48 -10.85 -3.57
C LEU A 226 6.39 -11.66 -4.29
N SER A 227 5.12 -11.30 -4.10
CA SER A 227 3.99 -11.89 -4.82
C SER A 227 4.07 -11.60 -6.33
N ALA A 228 4.46 -10.38 -6.73
CA ALA A 228 4.67 -10.00 -8.13
C ALA A 228 5.85 -10.76 -8.79
N LEU A 229 6.82 -11.21 -8.00
CA LEU A 229 7.89 -12.12 -8.45
C LEU A 229 7.43 -13.59 -8.58
N GLY A 230 6.19 -13.90 -8.22
CA GLY A 230 5.61 -15.23 -8.28
C GLY A 230 5.99 -16.14 -7.11
N LEU A 231 6.42 -15.58 -5.97
CA LEU A 231 6.77 -16.37 -4.78
C LEU A 231 5.52 -16.73 -3.97
N SER A 232 5.54 -17.91 -3.36
CA SER A 232 4.49 -18.41 -2.46
C SER A 232 5.05 -18.91 -1.12
N GLU A 233 6.21 -19.57 -1.14
CA GLU A 233 6.89 -20.08 0.04
C GLU A 233 8.25 -19.39 0.20
N ILE A 234 8.49 -18.79 1.37
CA ILE A 234 9.71 -18.03 1.64
C ILE A 234 10.39 -18.45 2.94
N THR A 235 11.71 -18.37 2.97
CA THR A 235 12.52 -18.47 4.19
C THR A 235 13.17 -17.11 4.44
N LEU A 236 12.84 -16.48 5.57
CA LEU A 236 13.30 -15.13 5.88
C LEU A 236 14.75 -15.13 6.35
N VAL A 237 15.60 -14.34 5.70
CA VAL A 237 16.98 -14.10 6.12
C VAL A 237 16.99 -12.94 7.12
N THR A 238 17.10 -13.25 8.42
CA THR A 238 16.97 -12.28 9.51
C THR A 238 17.65 -12.75 10.80
N ASN A 239 18.17 -11.79 11.58
CA ASN A 239 18.71 -11.98 12.93
C ASN A 239 17.70 -11.65 14.03
N SER A 240 16.56 -11.02 13.69
CA SER A 240 15.50 -10.72 14.64
C SER A 240 14.67 -11.96 14.95
N GLN A 241 14.05 -12.00 16.13
CA GLN A 241 13.05 -13.04 16.45
C GLN A 241 11.98 -13.07 15.36
N ALA A 242 11.60 -14.27 14.91
CA ALA A 242 10.74 -14.49 13.74
C ALA A 242 9.55 -13.50 13.74
N PRO A 243 9.53 -12.53 12.82
CA PRO A 243 8.54 -11.46 12.88
C PRO A 243 7.15 -12.06 12.61
N LYS A 244 6.19 -11.77 13.49
CA LYS A 244 4.77 -12.02 13.21
C LYS A 244 4.30 -11.02 12.16
N VAL A 245 4.62 -11.27 10.90
CA VAL A 245 4.15 -10.47 9.78
C VAL A 245 2.68 -10.83 9.53
N VAL A 246 1.78 -10.03 10.10
CA VAL A 246 0.33 -10.23 9.97
C VAL A 246 -0.08 -9.91 8.53
N GLY A 247 -0.83 -10.82 7.89
CA GLY A 247 -1.48 -10.57 6.60
C GLY A 247 -0.69 -10.99 5.35
N LEU A 248 0.40 -11.76 5.48
CA LEU A 248 1.11 -12.35 4.33
C LEU A 248 0.23 -13.30 3.50
N ASP A 249 -0.67 -14.05 4.15
CA ASP A 249 -1.58 -15.00 3.47
C ASP A 249 -2.43 -14.32 2.39
N ALA A 250 -2.76 -13.04 2.59
CA ALA A 250 -3.51 -12.27 1.62
C ALA A 250 -2.76 -12.00 0.30
N TYR A 251 -1.43 -12.10 0.33
CA TYR A 251 -0.55 -11.97 -0.83
C TYR A 251 -0.17 -13.34 -1.41
N GLY A 252 -0.74 -14.42 -0.89
CA GLY A 252 -0.39 -15.80 -1.27
C GLY A 252 0.99 -16.24 -0.79
N LEU A 253 1.54 -15.58 0.24
CA LEU A 253 2.88 -15.83 0.77
C LEU A 253 2.82 -16.52 2.14
N SER A 254 3.72 -17.48 2.36
CA SER A 254 3.90 -18.18 3.62
C SER A 254 5.38 -18.23 4.03
N ILE A 255 5.65 -18.04 5.33
CA ILE A 255 7.01 -18.12 5.88
C ILE A 255 7.24 -19.55 6.38
N CYS A 256 8.10 -20.30 5.71
CA CYS A 256 8.43 -21.68 6.04
C CYS A 256 9.51 -21.80 7.12
N GLY A 257 10.27 -20.72 7.34
CA GLY A 257 11.32 -20.67 8.36
C GLY A 257 12.13 -19.37 8.32
N THR A 258 13.13 -19.29 9.20
CA THR A 258 14.12 -18.22 9.22
C THR A 258 15.53 -18.78 9.03
N ARG A 259 16.42 -17.95 8.48
CA ARG A 259 17.85 -18.21 8.37
C ARG A 259 18.61 -17.01 8.91
N ALA A 260 19.53 -17.25 9.84
CA ALA A 260 20.36 -16.19 10.41
C ALA A 260 21.32 -15.61 9.37
N ILE A 261 21.68 -14.34 9.54
CA ILE A 261 22.74 -13.69 8.79
C ILE A 261 24.05 -14.04 9.48
N THR A 262 24.79 -14.98 8.93
CA THR A 262 26.15 -15.31 9.38
C THR A 262 27.15 -14.34 8.75
N GLU A 263 28.18 -13.95 9.49
CA GLU A 263 29.26 -13.07 9.02
C GLU A 263 29.90 -13.53 7.70
#